data_AF-A0A6B3GBC2-F1
#
_entry.id   AF-A0A6B3GBC2-F1
#
_cell.length_a   1.000
_cell.length_b   1.000
_cell.length_c   1.000
_cell.angle_alpha   90.00
_cell.angle_beta   90.00
_cell.angle_gamma   90.00
#
_symmetry.space_group_name_H-M   'P 1'
#
loop_
_entity.id
_entity.type
_entity.pdbx_description
1 polymer ?
#
loop_
_entity_poly.entity_id
_entity_poly.type
_entity_poly.pdbx_seq_one_letter_code
_entity_poly.pdbx_strand_id
1 'polypeptide(L)'
;FAERFHIHRSEFDNYLRWVSTELPSTRFGHRVDTVAWDPGQGVFAVEFSRLGPDGETLTSGLTHARNLALGVGTAPHVPESLRELVRDPAAVVLHSADYLAQRDRLLAARHITVVGSGQSGAEVLLDLLRSRPEGAEGLTWLARTPAFAPMEYSKIGLEQFTPDYTRYFHGLPQATRDRLLPRQWQLYKGVSGDTLGDIHDELYRRSLG
;
A
#
# COMPACT_ATOMS: atom_id res chain seq x y z
N PHE A 1 -30.61 -1.94 -0.81
CA PHE A 1 -29.73 -3.08 -1.12
C PHE A 1 -28.65 -2.60 -2.07
N ALA A 2 -27.39 -2.56 -1.63
CA ALA A 2 -26.27 -2.30 -2.52
C ALA A 2 -25.64 -3.64 -2.87
N GLU A 3 -25.86 -4.13 -4.09
CA GLU A 3 -25.20 -5.35 -4.62
C GLU A 3 -23.78 -5.01 -5.08
N ARG A 4 -22.92 -4.57 -4.16
CA ARG A 4 -21.51 -4.31 -4.42
C ARG A 4 -20.64 -5.26 -3.59
N PHE A 5 -20.00 -6.21 -4.26
CA PHE A 5 -19.02 -7.10 -3.65
C PHE A 5 -17.72 -6.38 -3.28
N HIS A 6 -17.43 -5.24 -3.90
CA HIS A 6 -16.31 -4.36 -3.55
C HIS A 6 -16.82 -3.21 -2.67
N ILE A 7 -16.53 -3.31 -1.38
CA ILE A 7 -16.84 -2.26 -0.38
C ILE A 7 -15.85 -1.09 -0.48
N HIS A 8 -16.27 0.09 -0.04
CA HIS A 8 -15.38 1.25 -0.01
C HIS A 8 -14.25 1.04 1.01
N ARG A 9 -13.05 1.59 0.73
CA ARG A 9 -11.92 1.52 1.68
C ARG A 9 -12.26 2.10 3.05
N SER A 10 -13.04 3.19 3.10
CA SER A 10 -13.51 3.80 4.36
C SER A 10 -14.47 2.89 5.12
N GLU A 11 -15.32 2.14 4.43
CA GLU A 11 -16.22 1.17 5.04
C GLU A 11 -15.45 -0.03 5.60
N PHE A 12 -14.47 -0.54 4.84
CA PHE A 12 -13.60 -1.61 5.32
C PHE A 12 -12.72 -1.16 6.50
N ASP A 13 -12.17 0.06 6.46
CA ASP A 13 -11.46 0.67 7.58
C ASP A 13 -12.34 0.78 8.84
N ASN A 14 -13.59 1.25 8.69
CA ASN A 14 -14.54 1.30 9.81
C ASN A 14 -14.83 -0.09 10.37
N TYR A 15 -15.01 -1.10 9.51
CA TYR A 15 -15.20 -2.49 9.94
C TYR A 15 -13.99 -3.01 10.73
N LEU A 16 -12.77 -2.84 10.21
CA LEU A 16 -11.56 -3.27 10.90
C LEU A 16 -11.34 -2.52 12.22
N ARG A 17 -11.62 -1.21 12.25
CA ARG A 17 -11.59 -0.39 13.47
C ARG A 17 -12.55 -0.95 14.50
N TRP A 18 -13.79 -1.23 14.12
CA TRP A 18 -14.79 -1.85 14.99
C TRP A 18 -14.31 -3.20 15.54
N VAL A 19 -13.83 -4.11 14.69
CA VAL A 19 -13.29 -5.40 15.17
C VAL A 19 -12.14 -5.18 16.16
N SER A 20 -11.24 -4.24 15.87
CA SER A 20 -10.09 -3.99 16.73
C SER A 20 -10.44 -3.46 18.13
N THR A 21 -11.56 -2.73 18.26
CA THR A 21 -12.05 -2.23 19.56
C THR A 21 -12.77 -3.30 20.37
N GLU A 22 -13.37 -4.30 19.71
CA GLU A 22 -14.05 -5.41 20.38
C GLU A 22 -13.07 -6.48 20.90
N LEU A 23 -11.84 -6.54 20.37
CA LEU A 23 -10.84 -7.55 20.76
C LEU A 23 -10.09 -7.15 22.04
N PRO A 24 -10.27 -7.86 23.16
CA PRO A 24 -9.61 -7.50 24.43
C PRO A 24 -8.10 -7.75 24.43
N SER A 25 -7.59 -8.51 23.46
CA SER A 25 -6.17 -8.83 23.26
C SER A 25 -5.40 -7.72 22.54
N THR A 26 -6.08 -6.75 21.92
CA THR A 26 -5.44 -5.67 21.18
C THR A 26 -4.91 -4.61 22.14
N ARG A 27 -3.66 -4.19 21.94
CA ARG A 27 -3.00 -3.14 22.72
C ARG A 27 -2.40 -2.10 21.78
N PHE A 28 -3.12 -1.00 21.58
CA PHE A 28 -2.66 0.13 20.78
C PHE A 28 -1.66 1.00 21.53
N GLY A 29 -0.91 1.82 20.79
CA GLY A 29 0.10 2.72 21.36
C GLY A 29 1.30 1.98 21.96
N HIS A 30 1.50 0.70 21.66
CA HIS A 30 2.66 -0.07 22.11
C HIS A 30 3.60 -0.28 20.91
N ARG A 31 4.72 0.46 20.89
CA ARG A 31 5.78 0.25 19.91
C ARG A 31 6.74 -0.79 20.45
N VAL A 32 6.85 -1.93 19.77
CA VAL A 32 7.90 -2.92 20.05
C VAL A 32 9.24 -2.33 19.63
N ASP A 33 10.17 -2.21 20.57
CA ASP A 33 11.49 -1.62 20.34
C ASP A 33 12.53 -2.72 20.08
N THR A 34 12.51 -3.80 20.87
CA THR A 34 13.43 -4.93 20.72
C THR A 34 12.75 -6.27 20.99
N VAL A 35 13.31 -7.33 20.41
CA VAL A 35 12.93 -8.72 20.67
C VAL A 35 14.20 -9.53 20.83
N ALA A 36 14.31 -10.24 21.96
CA ALA A 36 15.43 -11.12 22.27
C ALA A 36 14.94 -12.48 22.76
N TRP A 37 15.71 -13.54 22.52
CA TRP A 37 15.45 -14.86 23.10
C TRP A 37 16.09 -14.93 24.50
N ASP A 38 15.32 -15.27 25.52
CA ASP A 38 15.81 -15.59 26.86
C ASP A 38 15.99 -17.12 26.99
N PRO A 39 17.23 -17.64 26.95
CA PRO A 39 17.48 -19.06 27.06
C PRO A 39 17.22 -19.61 28.47
N GLY A 40 17.27 -18.77 29.51
CA GLY A 40 17.03 -19.17 30.90
C GLY A 40 15.54 -19.46 31.15
N GLN A 41 14.67 -18.70 30.48
CA GLN A 41 13.21 -18.87 30.60
C GLN A 41 12.57 -19.65 29.43
N GLY A 42 13.29 -19.81 28.32
CA GLY A 42 12.79 -20.47 27.13
C GLY A 42 11.64 -19.71 26.46
N VAL A 43 11.72 -18.37 26.44
CA VAL A 43 10.71 -17.46 25.89
C VAL A 43 11.39 -16.26 25.22
N PHE A 44 10.65 -15.55 24.38
CA PHE A 44 11.06 -14.25 23.85
C PHE A 44 10.77 -13.16 24.89
N ALA A 45 11.77 -12.33 25.16
CA ALA A 45 11.67 -11.06 25.85
C ALA A 45 11.40 -9.95 24.81
N VAL A 46 10.34 -9.18 25.00
CA VAL A 46 9.89 -8.12 24.10
C VAL A 46 9.82 -6.82 24.86
N GLU A 47 10.75 -5.92 24.54
CA GLU A 47 10.74 -4.55 25.09
C GLU A 47 9.85 -3.67 24.22
N PHE A 48 9.08 -2.81 24.87
CA PHE A 48 8.19 -1.89 24.19
C PHE A 48 8.12 -0.53 24.88
N SER A 49 7.82 0.47 24.07
CA SER A 49 7.50 1.84 24.49
C SER A 49 6.00 2.07 24.32
N ARG A 50 5.34 2.55 25.37
CA ARG A 50 4.00 3.09 25.27
C ARG A 50 4.07 4.53 24.78
N LEU A 51 3.43 4.80 23.66
CA LEU A 51 3.40 6.10 23.01
C LEU A 51 2.10 6.84 23.35
N GLY A 52 2.21 8.15 23.51
CA GLY A 52 1.07 9.07 23.57
C GLY A 52 0.57 9.47 22.17
N PRO A 53 -0.46 10.33 22.11
CA PRO A 53 -1.08 10.77 20.86
C PRO A 53 -0.10 11.46 19.89
N ASP A 54 0.91 12.16 20.44
CA ASP A 54 1.88 12.92 19.66
C ASP A 54 3.18 12.12 19.40
N GLY A 55 3.18 10.82 19.73
CA GLY A 55 4.29 9.91 19.54
C GLY A 55 5.37 9.97 20.61
N GLU A 56 5.15 10.76 21.68
CA GLU A 56 6.02 10.85 22.84
C GLU A 56 6.00 9.54 23.65
N THR A 57 7.16 9.12 24.16
CA THR A 57 7.24 7.94 25.02
C THR A 57 6.73 8.28 26.42
N LEU A 58 5.60 7.66 26.79
CA LEU A 58 4.99 7.80 28.11
C LEU A 58 5.68 6.88 29.13
N THR A 59 5.86 5.61 28.78
CA THR A 59 6.46 4.58 29.64
C THR A 59 7.13 3.51 28.79
N SER A 60 8.11 2.79 29.34
CA SER A 60 8.65 1.55 28.76
C SER A 60 8.17 0.32 29.52
N GLY A 61 8.20 -0.84 28.88
CA GLY A 61 7.81 -2.11 29.48
C GLY A 61 8.51 -3.30 28.85
N LEU A 62 8.41 -4.44 29.53
CA LEU A 62 8.94 -5.73 29.09
C LEU A 62 7.81 -6.76 29.21
N THR A 63 7.62 -7.56 28.16
CA THR A 63 6.72 -8.71 28.18
C THR A 63 7.42 -9.96 27.67
N HIS A 64 6.89 -11.13 28.01
CA HIS A 64 7.42 -12.41 27.59
C HIS A 64 6.40 -13.20 26.78
N ALA A 65 6.86 -13.87 25.72
CA ALA A 65 6.00 -14.69 24.87
C ALA A 65 6.72 -15.97 24.42
N ARG A 66 6.00 -17.09 24.38
CA ARG A 66 6.54 -18.37 23.85
C ARG A 66 6.67 -18.36 22.34
N ASN A 67 5.75 -17.67 21.65
CA ASN A 67 5.66 -17.60 20.20
C ASN A 67 5.47 -16.15 19.77
N LEU A 68 5.97 -15.81 18.59
CA LEU A 68 5.80 -14.51 17.97
C LEU A 68 5.16 -14.67 16.59
N ALA A 69 4.17 -13.83 16.32
CA ALA A 69 3.60 -13.64 14.99
C ALA A 69 3.90 -12.20 14.55
N LEU A 70 4.72 -12.04 13.51
CA LEU A 70 5.18 -10.73 13.04
C LEU A 70 4.29 -10.23 11.90
N GLY A 71 3.47 -9.22 12.18
CA GLY A 71 2.53 -8.60 11.24
C GLY A 71 2.71 -7.09 11.12
N VAL A 72 3.95 -6.61 10.99
CA VAL A 72 4.30 -5.17 11.04
C VAL A 72 4.04 -4.41 9.74
N GLY A 73 3.50 -5.08 8.71
CA GLY A 73 3.23 -4.48 7.40
C GLY A 73 4.50 -4.20 6.60
N THR A 74 4.43 -3.20 5.72
CA THR A 74 5.53 -2.77 4.84
C THR A 74 5.76 -1.27 4.99
N ALA A 75 6.98 -0.82 4.71
CA ALA A 75 7.33 0.59 4.71
C ALA A 75 7.26 1.17 3.27
N PRO A 76 6.94 2.47 3.11
CA PRO A 76 7.08 3.19 1.85
C PRO A 76 8.44 2.93 1.19
N HIS A 77 8.43 2.63 -0.12
CA HIS A 77 9.64 2.35 -0.88
C HIS A 77 9.88 3.43 -1.93
N VAL A 78 11.03 4.10 -1.82
CA VAL A 78 11.51 5.06 -2.81
C VAL A 78 12.69 4.46 -3.58
N PRO A 79 12.62 4.39 -4.94
CA PRO A 79 13.72 3.96 -5.77
C PRO A 79 15.00 4.75 -5.48
N GLU A 80 16.15 4.10 -5.53
CA GLU A 80 17.44 4.71 -5.18
C GLU A 80 17.70 6.02 -5.92
N SER A 81 17.42 6.05 -7.22
CA SER A 81 17.58 7.22 -8.09
C SER A 81 16.73 8.43 -7.70
N LEU A 82 15.70 8.26 -6.86
CA LEU A 82 14.79 9.32 -6.41
C LEU A 82 15.03 9.73 -4.95
N ARG A 83 15.90 9.02 -4.22
CA ARG A 83 16.09 9.26 -2.77
C ARG A 83 16.66 10.64 -2.47
N GLU A 84 17.60 11.13 -3.27
CA GLU A 84 18.18 12.47 -3.10
C GLU A 84 17.12 13.55 -3.32
N LEU A 85 16.29 13.38 -4.36
CA LEU A 85 15.21 14.31 -4.67
C LEU A 85 14.13 14.35 -3.58
N VAL A 86 13.81 13.20 -2.96
CA VAL A 86 12.88 13.13 -1.81
C VAL A 86 13.46 13.80 -0.56
N ARG A 87 14.79 13.83 -0.40
CA ARG A 87 15.47 14.46 0.74
C ARG A 87 15.63 15.96 0.59
N ASP A 88 15.48 16.50 -0.62
CA ASP A 88 15.59 17.92 -0.88
C ASP A 88 14.33 18.65 -0.38
N PRO A 89 14.42 19.49 0.67
CA PRO A 89 13.27 20.22 1.20
C PRO A 89 12.71 21.27 0.22
N ALA A 90 13.48 21.68 -0.80
CA ALA A 90 13.02 22.57 -1.85
C ALA A 90 12.22 21.82 -2.94
N ALA A 91 12.38 20.51 -3.06
CA ALA A 91 11.64 19.68 -4.01
C ALA A 91 10.31 19.21 -3.43
N VAL A 92 9.26 19.18 -4.26
CA VAL A 92 7.95 18.62 -3.88
C VAL A 92 7.87 17.18 -4.38
N VAL A 93 8.45 16.25 -3.62
CA VAL A 93 8.40 14.81 -3.93
C VAL A 93 7.97 14.03 -2.70
N LEU A 94 6.97 13.17 -2.88
CA LEU A 94 6.34 12.41 -1.81
C LEU A 94 5.95 11.01 -2.27
N HIS A 95 5.86 10.09 -1.32
CA HIS A 95 5.32 8.76 -1.55
C HIS A 95 3.79 8.81 -1.56
N SER A 96 3.12 7.90 -2.28
CA SER A 96 1.64 7.88 -2.36
C SER A 96 0.95 7.72 -1.00
N ALA A 97 1.67 7.27 0.02
CA ALA A 97 1.19 7.17 1.41
C ALA A 97 0.87 8.55 2.01
N ASP A 98 1.55 9.60 1.57
CA ASP A 98 1.40 10.97 2.08
C ASP A 98 0.53 11.84 1.15
N TYR A 99 0.00 11.25 0.07
CA TYR A 99 -0.69 11.98 -0.99
C TYR A 99 -1.85 12.84 -0.47
N LEU A 100 -2.75 12.26 0.33
CA LEU A 100 -3.95 12.97 0.81
C LEU A 100 -3.59 14.21 1.63
N ALA A 101 -2.55 14.13 2.47
CA ALA A 101 -2.11 15.24 3.30
C ALA A 101 -1.45 16.38 2.49
N GLN A 102 -0.94 16.07 1.30
CA GLN A 102 -0.20 17.02 0.44
C GLN A 102 -0.95 17.36 -0.85
N ARG A 103 -2.18 16.87 -0.99
CA ARG A 103 -2.97 16.96 -2.22
C ARG A 103 -3.14 18.38 -2.72
N ASP A 104 -3.55 19.31 -1.84
CA ASP A 104 -3.79 20.71 -2.24
C ASP A 104 -2.50 21.42 -2.67
N ARG A 105 -1.37 21.09 -2.02
CA ARG A 105 -0.04 21.56 -2.42
C ARG A 105 0.34 21.06 -3.81
N LEU A 106 0.03 19.80 -4.12
CA LEU A 106 0.24 19.24 -5.46
C LEU A 106 -0.67 19.91 -6.49
N LEU A 107 -1.95 20.14 -6.19
CA LEU A 107 -2.89 20.78 -7.11
C LEU A 107 -2.48 22.20 -7.48
N ALA A 108 -1.80 22.92 -6.60
CA ALA A 108 -1.22 24.23 -6.89
C ALA A 108 -0.02 24.19 -7.86
N ALA A 109 0.58 23.02 -8.10
CA ALA A 109 1.71 22.88 -9.01
C ALA A 109 1.28 23.04 -10.46
N ARG A 110 2.15 23.67 -11.26
CA ARG A 110 1.96 23.78 -12.72
C ARG A 110 1.99 22.42 -13.41
N HIS A 111 2.83 21.50 -12.92
CA HIS A 111 2.97 20.16 -13.47
C HIS A 111 3.20 19.14 -12.36
N ILE A 112 2.59 17.97 -12.46
CA ILE A 112 2.72 16.85 -11.52
C ILE A 112 3.07 15.59 -12.30
N THR A 113 4.07 14.85 -11.81
CA THR A 113 4.44 13.55 -12.36
C THR A 113 4.11 12.46 -11.35
N VAL A 114 3.23 11.54 -11.73
CA VAL A 114 2.95 10.33 -10.98
C VAL A 114 3.88 9.23 -11.45
N VAL A 115 4.66 8.63 -10.55
CA VAL A 115 5.59 7.53 -10.87
C VAL A 115 5.10 6.24 -10.23
N GLY A 116 4.75 5.26 -11.06
CA GLY A 116 4.34 3.91 -10.63
C GLY A 116 3.11 3.40 -11.38
N SER A 117 3.13 2.12 -11.75
CA SER A 117 2.10 1.45 -12.56
C SER A 117 1.03 0.69 -11.76
N GLY A 118 1.11 0.71 -10.43
CA GLY A 118 0.20 -0.03 -9.56
C GLY A 118 -1.07 0.74 -9.25
N GLN A 119 -2.00 0.09 -8.55
CA GLN A 119 -3.29 0.66 -8.16
C GLN A 119 -3.18 2.05 -7.52
N SER A 120 -2.26 2.26 -6.57
CA SER A 120 -2.11 3.57 -5.90
C SER A 120 -1.71 4.68 -6.86
N GLY A 121 -0.84 4.39 -7.85
CA GLY A 121 -0.44 5.39 -8.86
C GLY A 121 -1.61 5.76 -9.76
N ALA A 122 -2.40 4.77 -10.18
CA ALA A 122 -3.60 5.01 -10.98
C ALA A 122 -4.68 5.81 -10.22
N GLU A 123 -4.93 5.48 -8.96
CA GLU A 123 -5.89 6.22 -8.12
C GLU A 123 -5.47 7.67 -7.88
N VAL A 124 -4.18 7.90 -7.61
CA VAL A 124 -3.63 9.26 -7.48
C VAL A 124 -3.77 10.03 -8.79
N LEU A 125 -3.42 9.42 -9.93
CA LEU A 125 -3.58 10.05 -11.23
C LEU A 125 -5.05 10.41 -11.49
N LEU A 126 -5.98 9.48 -11.25
CA LEU A 126 -7.41 9.68 -11.49
C LEU A 126 -7.96 10.81 -10.62
N ASP A 127 -7.59 10.87 -9.34
CA ASP A 127 -8.00 11.94 -8.45
C ASP A 127 -7.42 13.30 -8.88
N LEU A 128 -6.14 13.35 -9.26
CA LEU A 128 -5.52 14.55 -9.81
C LEU A 128 -6.16 14.99 -11.12
N LEU A 129 -6.47 14.06 -12.03
CA LEU A 129 -7.20 14.34 -13.27
C LEU A 129 -8.51 15.03 -12.91
N ARG A 130 -9.40 14.37 -12.17
CA ARG A 130 -10.73 14.88 -11.81
C ARG A 130 -10.72 16.23 -11.08
N SER A 131 -9.63 16.54 -10.37
CA SER A 131 -9.55 17.72 -9.49
C SER A 131 -8.88 18.92 -10.11
N ARG A 132 -8.21 18.74 -11.25
CA ARG A 132 -7.58 19.84 -11.99
C ARG A 132 -8.56 20.40 -13.03
N PRO A 133 -8.59 21.74 -13.21
CA PRO A 133 -9.44 22.34 -14.22
C PRO A 133 -9.02 21.88 -15.62
N GLU A 134 -10.00 21.83 -16.52
CA GLU A 134 -9.78 21.54 -17.94
C GLU A 134 -8.84 22.56 -18.58
N GLY A 135 -7.92 22.07 -19.43
CA GLY A 135 -6.91 22.88 -20.10
C GLY A 135 -5.68 23.23 -19.25
N ALA A 136 -5.62 22.78 -17.99
CA ALA A 136 -4.46 22.95 -17.11
C ALA A 136 -4.01 21.61 -16.49
N GLU A 137 -4.09 20.53 -17.28
CA GLU A 137 -3.82 19.17 -16.82
C GLU A 137 -2.41 19.08 -16.25
N GLY A 138 -1.38 19.40 -17.03
CA GLY A 138 0.00 19.35 -16.55
C GLY A 138 0.35 18.06 -15.82
N LEU A 139 -0.17 16.92 -16.28
CA LEU A 139 -0.02 15.62 -15.63
C LEU A 139 0.79 14.67 -16.50
N THR A 140 1.78 14.02 -15.90
CA THR A 140 2.53 12.92 -16.53
C THR A 140 2.41 11.67 -15.67
N TRP A 141 2.11 10.52 -16.29
CA TRP A 141 2.13 9.22 -15.62
C TRP A 141 3.27 8.37 -16.17
N LEU A 142 4.26 8.06 -15.33
CA LEU A 142 5.43 7.28 -15.68
C LEU A 142 5.43 5.92 -15.00
N ALA A 143 5.78 4.90 -15.76
CA ALA A 143 5.91 3.53 -15.28
C ALA A 143 7.14 2.85 -15.88
N ARG A 144 7.70 1.90 -15.15
CA ARG A 144 8.73 0.98 -15.66
C ARG A 144 8.13 -0.15 -16.49
N THR A 145 6.86 -0.47 -16.27
CA THR A 145 6.17 -1.52 -17.04
C THR A 145 5.95 -1.06 -18.48
N PRO A 146 5.97 -1.98 -19.45
CA PRO A 146 5.75 -1.63 -20.86
C PRO A 146 4.32 -1.13 -21.14
N ALA A 147 3.38 -1.40 -20.24
CA ALA A 147 2.00 -0.94 -20.31
C ALA A 147 1.41 -0.76 -18.91
N PHE A 148 0.33 0.02 -18.82
CA PHE A 148 -0.58 0.04 -17.68
C PHE A 148 -1.57 -1.11 -17.83
N ALA A 149 -1.23 -2.26 -17.26
CA ALA A 149 -2.02 -3.47 -17.43
C ALA A 149 -3.06 -3.63 -16.32
N PRO A 150 -4.25 -4.15 -16.65
CA PRO A 150 -5.21 -4.53 -15.62
C PRO A 150 -4.65 -5.66 -14.76
N MET A 151 -5.11 -5.72 -13.53
CA MET A 151 -4.93 -6.86 -12.64
C MET A 151 -5.69 -8.05 -13.22
N GLU A 152 -5.03 -9.21 -13.22
CA GLU A 152 -5.66 -10.45 -13.65
C GLU A 152 -6.75 -10.84 -12.65
N TYR A 153 -8.00 -10.90 -13.13
CA TYR A 153 -9.19 -11.14 -12.31
C TYR A 153 -10.15 -12.14 -12.94
N SER A 154 -9.70 -12.87 -13.96
CA SER A 154 -10.46 -13.99 -14.51
C SER A 154 -10.59 -15.08 -13.44
N LYS A 155 -11.71 -15.81 -13.48
CA LYS A 155 -11.99 -16.90 -12.52
C LYS A 155 -10.84 -17.91 -12.45
N ILE A 156 -10.21 -18.23 -13.59
CA ILE A 156 -9.08 -19.16 -13.65
C ILE A 156 -7.78 -18.55 -13.11
N GLY A 157 -7.55 -17.25 -13.33
CA GLY A 157 -6.42 -16.55 -12.70
C GLY A 157 -6.55 -16.52 -11.18
N LEU A 158 -7.78 -16.39 -10.67
CA LEU A 158 -8.05 -16.34 -9.23
C LEU A 158 -7.79 -17.67 -8.50
N GLU A 159 -7.76 -18.80 -9.20
CA GLU A 159 -7.35 -20.11 -8.64
C GLU A 159 -5.92 -20.07 -8.06
N GLN A 160 -5.10 -19.09 -8.46
CA GLN A 160 -3.75 -18.87 -7.91
C GLN A 160 -3.75 -18.24 -6.51
N PHE A 161 -4.89 -17.80 -5.99
CA PHE A 161 -5.04 -17.32 -4.60
C PHE A 161 -5.62 -18.36 -3.65
N THR A 162 -5.68 -19.63 -4.08
CA THR A 162 -6.22 -20.72 -3.27
C THR A 162 -5.17 -21.34 -2.33
N PRO A 163 -5.61 -22.05 -1.28
CA PRO A 163 -4.71 -22.84 -0.44
C PRO A 163 -3.94 -23.91 -1.23
N ASP A 164 -4.53 -24.48 -2.30
CA ASP A 164 -3.86 -25.46 -3.15
C ASP A 164 -2.68 -24.86 -3.90
N TYR A 165 -2.87 -23.69 -4.52
CA TYR A 165 -1.78 -22.99 -5.17
C TYR A 165 -0.69 -22.59 -4.17
N THR A 166 -1.07 -22.14 -2.96
CA THR A 166 -0.12 -21.82 -1.90
C THR A 166 0.74 -23.03 -1.53
N ARG A 167 0.14 -24.22 -1.37
CA ARG A 167 0.88 -25.47 -1.11
C ARG A 167 1.82 -25.83 -2.26
N TYR A 168 1.31 -25.77 -3.49
CA TYR A 168 2.11 -26.02 -4.70
C TYR A 168 3.32 -25.08 -4.76
N PHE A 169 3.10 -23.77 -4.67
CA PHE A 169 4.15 -22.76 -4.77
C PHE A 169 5.17 -22.92 -3.65
N HIS A 170 4.73 -23.20 -2.42
CA HIS A 170 5.63 -23.45 -1.29
C HIS A 170 6.47 -24.71 -1.49
N GLY A 171 5.95 -25.75 -2.16
CA GLY A 171 6.68 -26.97 -2.49
C GLY A 171 7.75 -26.80 -3.58
N LEU A 172 7.77 -25.68 -4.32
CA LEU A 172 8.75 -25.44 -5.37
C LEU A 172 10.15 -25.16 -4.80
N PRO A 173 11.23 -25.58 -5.50
CA PRO A 173 12.58 -25.15 -5.19
C PRO A 173 12.69 -23.61 -5.18
N GLN A 174 13.50 -23.07 -4.28
CA GLN A 174 13.70 -21.63 -4.11
C GLN A 174 14.00 -20.91 -5.44
N ALA A 175 14.95 -21.42 -6.24
CA ALA A 175 15.31 -20.85 -7.53
C ALA A 175 14.15 -20.82 -8.54
N THR A 176 13.20 -21.75 -8.44
CA THR A 176 12.00 -21.75 -9.27
C THR A 176 11.03 -20.67 -8.81
N ARG A 177 10.83 -20.52 -7.49
CA ARG A 177 10.00 -19.44 -6.91
C ARG A 177 10.51 -18.06 -7.32
N ASP A 178 11.82 -17.85 -7.20
CA ASP A 178 12.47 -16.57 -7.51
C ASP A 178 12.32 -16.17 -8.98
N ARG A 179 12.27 -17.16 -9.90
CA ARG A 179 12.00 -16.92 -11.32
C ARG A 179 10.51 -16.76 -11.64
N LEU A 180 9.64 -17.46 -10.92
CA LEU A 180 8.19 -17.48 -11.19
C LEU A 180 7.49 -16.24 -10.67
N LEU A 181 7.76 -15.84 -9.42
CA LEU A 181 7.06 -14.75 -8.75
C LEU A 181 7.09 -13.43 -9.53
N PRO A 182 8.23 -12.97 -10.09
CA PRO A 182 8.24 -11.73 -10.89
C PRO A 182 7.41 -11.81 -12.18
N ARG A 183 7.21 -13.03 -12.73
CA ARG A 183 6.38 -13.24 -13.94
C ARG A 183 4.88 -13.19 -13.62
N GLN A 184 4.52 -13.32 -12.35
CA GLN A 184 3.14 -13.28 -11.86
C GLN A 184 2.71 -11.88 -11.41
N TRP A 185 3.45 -10.84 -11.80
CA TRP A 185 3.21 -9.47 -11.37
C TRP A 185 1.78 -8.97 -11.63
N GLN A 186 1.11 -9.43 -12.68
CA GLN A 186 -0.27 -9.02 -13.00
C GLN A 186 -1.29 -9.49 -11.95
N LEU A 187 -0.96 -10.51 -11.15
CA LEU A 187 -1.83 -10.98 -10.07
C LEU A 187 -1.83 -10.01 -8.88
N TYR A 188 -0.78 -9.21 -8.68
CA TYR A 188 -0.62 -8.44 -7.44
C TYR A 188 -0.09 -7.01 -7.59
N LYS A 189 0.31 -6.60 -8.80
CA LYS A 189 0.81 -5.25 -9.12
C LYS A 189 0.00 -4.54 -10.22
N GLY A 190 -1.02 -5.20 -10.77
CA GLY A 190 -1.90 -4.58 -11.78
C GLY A 190 -2.79 -3.49 -11.17
N VAL A 191 -3.44 -2.74 -12.06
CA VAL A 191 -4.48 -1.77 -11.71
C VAL A 191 -5.85 -2.43 -11.91
N SER A 192 -6.87 -2.13 -11.11
CA SER A 192 -8.21 -2.63 -11.41
C SER A 192 -8.65 -2.16 -12.80
N GLY A 193 -9.38 -3.03 -13.52
CA GLY A 193 -9.93 -2.69 -14.84
C GLY A 193 -10.82 -1.45 -14.77
N ASP A 194 -11.64 -1.34 -13.72
CA ASP A 194 -12.51 -0.20 -13.48
C ASP A 194 -11.73 1.11 -13.33
N THR A 195 -10.62 1.14 -12.58
CA THR A 195 -9.80 2.36 -12.44
C THR A 195 -9.14 2.77 -13.77
N LEU A 196 -8.68 1.81 -14.57
CA LEU A 196 -8.16 2.11 -15.91
C LEU A 196 -9.26 2.65 -16.84
N GLY A 197 -10.47 2.08 -16.76
CA GLY A 197 -11.65 2.57 -17.47
C GLY A 197 -12.01 4.01 -17.07
N ASP A 198 -12.11 4.27 -15.76
CA ASP A 198 -12.38 5.61 -15.22
C ASP A 198 -11.34 6.66 -15.67
N ILE A 199 -10.06 6.29 -15.72
CA ILE A 199 -9.00 7.17 -16.24
C ILE A 199 -9.22 7.46 -17.72
N HIS A 200 -9.49 6.43 -18.52
CA HIS A 200 -9.76 6.58 -19.94
C HIS A 200 -10.98 7.48 -20.19
N ASP A 201 -12.08 7.25 -19.47
CA ASP A 201 -13.31 8.01 -19.61
C ASP A 201 -13.12 9.48 -19.23
N GLU A 202 -12.35 9.76 -18.17
CA GLU A 202 -12.02 11.13 -17.78
C GLU A 202 -11.13 11.83 -18.80
N LEU A 203 -10.13 11.14 -19.37
CA LEU A 203 -9.30 11.67 -20.45
C LEU A 203 -10.12 11.94 -21.72
N TYR A 204 -11.02 11.02 -22.08
CA TYR A 204 -11.91 11.19 -23.21
C TYR A 204 -12.84 12.37 -23.00
N ARG A 205 -13.46 12.50 -21.82
CA ARG A 205 -14.33 13.61 -21.46
C ARG A 205 -13.65 14.97 -21.65
N ARG A 206 -12.38 15.10 -21.22
CA ARG A 206 -11.57 16.32 -21.39
C ARG A 206 -11.14 16.59 -22.83
N SER A 207 -11.10 15.56 -23.67
CA SER A 207 -10.83 15.76 -25.10
C SER A 207 -12.00 16.39 -25.85
N LEU A 208 -13.20 16.40 -25.23
CA LEU A 208 -14.42 16.94 -25.83
C LEU A 208 -14.63 18.44 -25.58
N GLY A 209 -13.93 19.05 -24.61
CA GLY A 209 -14.01 20.48 -24.29
C GLY A 209 -13.91 20.75 -22.80
#